data_AF-A0A1I4DLV7-F1
#
_entry.id   AF-A0A1I4DLV7-F1
#
_cell.length_a   1.000
_cell.length_b   1.000
_cell.length_c   1.000
_cell.angle_alpha   90.00
_cell.angle_beta   90.00
_cell.angle_gamma   90.00
#
_symmetry.space_group_name_H-M   'P 1'
#
loop_
_entity.id
_entity.type
_entity.pdbx_description
1 polymer ?
#
loop_
_entity_poly.entity_id
_entity_poly.type
_entity_poly.pdbx_seq_one_letter_code
_entity_poly.pdbx_strand_id
1 'polypeptide(L)' 'MPQKRKHKVHVAQLTAGGKYAYPWISHSTGEAEFTASYGTCYYNGLVLVRDHGSMSGGNYIDQATSDAYRVTQSKV' A
#
# COMPACT_ATOMS: atom_id res chain seq x y z
N MET A 1 0.92 20.98 10.35
CA MET A 1 0.32 19.66 10.05
C MET A 1 1.30 18.89 9.18
N PRO A 2 1.57 17.59 9.41
CA PRO A 2 2.48 16.85 8.55
C PRO A 2 1.92 16.80 7.12
N GLN A 3 2.71 17.23 6.15
CA GLN A 3 2.32 17.32 4.75
C GLN A 3 2.13 15.90 4.19
N LYS A 4 0.90 15.57 3.79
CA LYS A 4 0.60 14.30 3.11
C LYS A 4 0.81 14.43 1.60
N ARG A 5 1.22 13.33 0.96
CA ARG A 5 1.46 13.27 -0.49
C ARG A 5 0.43 12.34 -1.14
N LYS A 6 -0.28 12.81 -2.16
CA LYS A 6 -1.29 12.04 -2.90
C LYS A 6 -0.68 11.50 -4.18
N HIS A 7 -0.86 10.22 -4.45
CA HIS A 7 -0.39 9.56 -5.68
C HIS A 7 -1.42 8.56 -6.18
N LYS A 8 -1.55 8.43 -7.50
CA LYS A 8 -2.21 7.26 -8.10
C LYS A 8 -1.35 6.03 -7.86
N VAL A 9 -1.96 4.94 -7.41
CA VAL A 9 -1.26 3.70 -7.06
C VAL A 9 -1.96 2.48 -7.62
N HIS A 10 -1.19 1.44 -7.86
CA HIS A 10 -1.66 0.07 -8.00
C HIS A 10 -1.41 -0.66 -6.68
N VAL A 11 -2.43 -1.30 -6.14
CA VAL A 11 -2.38 -2.03 -4.86
C VAL A 11 -2.79 -3.48 -5.11
N ALA A 12 -1.90 -4.42 -4.78
CA ALA A 12 -2.17 -5.86 -4.87
C ALA A 12 -2.02 -6.52 -3.50
N GLN A 13 -2.99 -7.33 -3.10
CA GLN A 13 -2.94 -8.08 -1.85
C GLN A 13 -2.02 -9.30 -2.00
N LEU A 14 -1.00 -9.40 -1.16
CA LEU A 14 0.00 -10.48 -1.15
C LEU A 14 -0.34 -11.58 -0.15
N THR A 15 -1.05 -11.25 0.93
CA THR A 15 -1.60 -12.24 1.86
C THR A 15 -3.05 -11.94 2.20
N ALA A 16 -3.82 -12.98 2.48
CA ALA A 16 -5.19 -12.88 2.99
C ALA A 16 -5.33 -13.80 4.20
N GLY A 17 -5.59 -13.22 5.39
CA GLY A 17 -5.61 -13.96 6.64
C GLY A 17 -4.26 -14.65 6.94
N GLY A 18 -3.15 -13.99 6.62
CA GLY A 18 -1.79 -14.50 6.87
C GLY A 18 -1.32 -15.60 5.91
N LYS A 19 -2.12 -15.99 4.92
CA LYS A 19 -1.73 -16.95 3.88
C LYS A 19 -1.37 -16.22 2.60
N TYR A 20 -0.36 -16.71 1.88
CA TYR A 20 0.00 -16.15 0.57
C TYR A 20 -1.21 -16.17 -0.37
N ALA A 21 -1.48 -15.01 -0.96
CA ALA A 21 -2.52 -14.80 -1.96
C ALA A 21 -1.84 -14.53 -3.29
N TYR A 22 -2.46 -14.98 -4.38
CA TYR A 22 -1.97 -14.66 -5.71
C TYR A 22 -2.29 -13.20 -6.06
N PRO A 23 -1.28 -12.33 -6.27
CA PRO A 23 -1.48 -10.88 -6.37
C PRO A 23 -2.32 -10.43 -7.56
N TRP A 24 -2.46 -11.25 -8.59
CA TRP A 24 -3.33 -10.96 -9.74
C TRP A 24 -4.82 -11.12 -9.44
N ILE A 25 -5.20 -11.90 -8.41
CA ILE A 25 -6.60 -12.16 -8.05
C ILE A 25 -7.22 -10.95 -7.33
N SER A 26 -6.42 -10.18 -6.59
CA SER A 26 -6.88 -9.02 -5.83
C SER A 26 -5.94 -7.85 -6.06
N HIS A 27 -6.21 -7.09 -7.13
CA HIS A 27 -5.53 -5.84 -7.42
C HIS A 27 -6.54 -4.70 -7.63
N SER A 28 -6.14 -3.50 -7.25
CA SER A 28 -6.96 -2.29 -7.42
C SER A 28 -6.08 -1.10 -7.77
N THR A 29 -6.68 -0.08 -8.38
CA THR A 29 -6.01 1.17 -8.72
C THR A 29 -6.81 2.32 -8.12
N GLY A 30 -6.13 3.30 -7.55
CA GLY A 30 -6.79 4.48 -6.97
C GLY A 30 -5.81 5.52 -6.46
N GLU A 31 -6.32 6.55 -5.81
CA GLU A 31 -5.48 7.53 -5.11
C GLU A 31 -5.17 7.02 -3.70
N ALA A 32 -3.90 7.07 -3.31
CA ALA A 32 -3.45 6.84 -1.95
C ALA A 32 -2.81 8.11 -1.37
N GLU A 33 -2.99 8.30 -0.07
CA GLU A 33 -2.28 9.32 0.70
C GLU A 33 -1.09 8.71 1.43
N PHE A 34 0.06 9.36 1.35
CA PHE A 34 1.28 8.94 2.03
C PHE A 34 1.71 9.96 3.07
N THR A 35 2.30 9.50 4.17
CA THR A 35 3.11 10.35 5.05
C THR A 35 4.32 10.88 4.28
N ALA A 36 4.91 12.01 4.73
CA ALA A 36 6.05 12.64 4.05
C ALA A 36 7.25 11.70 3.85
N SER A 37 7.47 10.75 4.77
CA SER A 37 8.52 9.73 4.70
C SER A 37 8.14 8.48 3.89
N TYR A 38 6.90 8.42 3.38
CA TYR A 38 6.29 7.23 2.77
C TYR A 38 6.31 6.00 3.69
N GLY A 39 6.34 6.21 5.01
CA GLY A 39 6.29 5.13 6.00
C GLY A 39 4.88 4.58 6.20
N THR A 40 3.86 5.34 5.83
CA THR A 40 2.45 4.95 5.93
C THR A 40 1.71 5.37 4.67
N CYS A 41 0.89 4.46 4.15
CA CYS A 41 0.00 4.63 3.02
C CYS A 41 -1.45 4.44 3.49
N TYR A 42 -2.32 5.38 3.17
CA TYR A 42 -3.75 5.32 3.42
C TYR A 42 -4.46 5.09 2.09
N TYR A 43 -5.18 3.97 1.98
CA TYR A 43 -5.81 3.56 0.73
C TYR A 43 -7.10 2.79 0.98
N ASN A 44 -8.22 3.29 0.47
CA ASN A 44 -9.53 2.62 0.55
C ASN A 44 -9.91 2.12 1.97
N GLY A 45 -9.67 2.95 2.99
CA GLY A 45 -9.91 2.60 4.39
C GLY A 45 -8.81 1.80 5.08
N LEU A 46 -7.81 1.31 4.33
CA LEU A 46 -6.64 0.60 4.88
C LEU A 46 -5.60 1.58 5.43
N VAL A 47 -4.92 1.15 6.50
CA VAL A 47 -3.74 1.82 7.04
C VAL A 47 -2.54 0.90 6.86
N LEU A 48 -1.78 1.16 5.80
CA LEU A 48 -0.69 0.31 5.35
C LEU A 48 0.65 0.87 5.82
N VAL A 49 1.40 0.14 6.65
CA VAL A 49 2.72 0.53 7.16
C VAL A 49 3.80 -0.11 6.30
N ARG A 50 4.79 0.67 5.86
CA ARG A 50 5.84 0.17 4.98
C ARG A 50 6.71 -0.85 5.71
N ASP A 51 6.81 -2.04 5.16
CA ASP A 51 7.75 -3.08 5.59
C ASP A 51 9.09 -2.89 4.86
N HIS A 52 9.08 -2.94 3.52
CA HIS A 52 10.26 -2.68 2.70
C HIS A 52 9.90 -2.03 1.36
N GLY A 53 10.83 -1.25 0.80
CA GLY A 53 10.67 -0.60 -0.50
C GLY A 53 11.17 0.84 -0.52
N SER A 54 10.69 1.60 -1.50
CA SER A 54 11.10 2.98 -1.77
C SER A 54 9.87 3.89 -1.90
N MET A 55 10.11 5.17 -2.20
CA MET A 55 9.02 6.13 -2.47
C MET A 55 8.16 5.71 -3.67
N SER A 56 8.73 5.05 -4.68
CA SER A 56 8.02 4.65 -5.91
C SER A 56 7.16 3.41 -5.73
N GLY A 57 7.36 2.66 -4.64
CA GLY A 57 6.62 1.44 -4.36
C GLY A 57 7.35 0.54 -3.37
N GLY A 58 6.58 -0.34 -2.75
CA GLY A 58 7.05 -1.21 -1.67
C GLY A 58 5.99 -2.21 -1.23
N ASN A 59 6.37 -3.06 -0.31
CA ASN A 59 5.45 -3.92 0.42
C ASN A 59 5.08 -3.22 1.73
N TYR A 60 3.80 -3.27 2.04
CA TYR A 60 3.21 -2.65 3.20
C TYR A 60 2.35 -3.67 3.93
N ILE A 61 2.25 -3.54 5.25
CA ILE A 61 1.43 -4.38 6.11
C ILE A 61 0.23 -3.58 6.58
N ASP A 62 -0.96 -4.12 6.40
CA ASP A 62 -2.17 -3.52 6.97
C ASP A 62 -2.17 -3.62 8.50
N GLN A 63 -2.41 -2.51 9.19
CA GLN A 63 -2.42 -2.48 10.65
C GLN A 63 -3.57 -3.29 11.26
N ALA A 64 -4.70 -3.43 10.55
CA ALA A 64 -5.86 -4.13 11.09
C ALA A 64 -5.73 -5.66 10.96
N THR A 65 -5.23 -6.14 9.82
CA THR A 65 -5.21 -7.58 9.50
C THR A 65 -3.83 -8.22 9.56
N SER A 66 -2.76 -7.41 9.61
CA SER A 66 -1.38 -7.86 9.37
C SER A 66 -1.15 -8.47 7.98
N ASP A 67 -2.08 -8.30 7.04
CA ASP A 67 -1.90 -8.77 5.69
C ASP A 67 -0.96 -7.87 4.89
N ALA A 68 -0.14 -8.50 4.04
CA ALA A 68 0.82 -7.81 3.19
C ALA A 68 0.18 -7.37 1.87
N TYR A 69 0.55 -6.17 1.43
CA TYR A 69 0.10 -5.54 0.20
C TYR A 69 1.31 -4.99 -0.56
N ARG A 70 1.33 -5.16 -1.88
CA ARG A 70 2.23 -4.45 -2.78
C ARG A 70 1.57 -3.14 -3.19
N VAL A 71 2.20 -2.02 -2.87
CA VAL A 71 1.76 -0.68 -3.30
C VAL A 71 2.80 -0.14 -4.28
N THR A 72 2.38 0.22 -5.49
CA THR A 72 3.25 0.78 -6.53
C THR A 72 2.66 2.10 -7.02
N GLN A 73 3.43 3.18 -7.01
CA GLN A 73 2.98 4.43 -7.61
C GLN A 73 2.85 4.27 -9.11
N SER A 74 1.71 4.69 -9.65
CA SER A 74 1.49 4.72 -11.09
C SER A 74 2.38 5.82 -11.67
N LYS A 75 3.23 5.46 -12.63
CA LYS A 75 3.95 6.44 -13.43
C LYS A 75 2.93 7.03 -14.41
N VAL A 76 2.35 8.18 -14.05
CA VAL A 76 1.66 9.02 -15.04
C VAL A 76 2.70 9.61 -15.96
#